data_AF-A0A9Q3YWZ8-F1
#
_entry.id   AF-A0A9Q3YWZ8-F1
#
_cell.length_a   1.000
_cell.length_b   1.000
_cell.length_c   1.000
_cell.angle_alpha   90.00
_cell.angle_beta   90.00
_cell.angle_gamma   90.00
#
_symmetry.space_group_name_H-M   'P 1'
#
loop_
_entity.id
_entity.type
_entity.pdbx_description
1 polymer ?
#
loop_
_entity_poly.entity_id
_entity_poly.type
_entity_poly.pdbx_seq_one_letter_code
_entity_poly.pdbx_strand_id
1 'polypeptide(L)'
;MKNLIILFALLIPFISYAQNKKLNSETRTKQLKLQNQENALDFKRLQKELSEKDSINKGPFTYGIFPYPDYDSISKKTFSGIGTTGNFYGINLNGKKIVYTSFSENKNSLNNYRVKENNRIFFTIVVLTDFIDEKNFKSMKSQIVSRNFPDVIGQGYIKTKENKIDFSAFVTLENDEFAIINMKLYNLKYGNIILIAPQKEGSLRSIQILADENLTTENIKMNVEKLLKNQQIKSFFTNENVI
;
A
#
# COMPACT_ATOMS: atom_id res chain seq x y z
N MET A 1 -3.78 -47.79 -9.83
CA MET A 1 -3.95 -46.93 -8.64
C MET A 1 -3.02 -45.72 -8.61
N LYS A 2 -1.71 -45.83 -8.91
CA LYS A 2 -0.80 -44.64 -8.97
C LYS A 2 -1.27 -43.52 -9.91
N ASN A 3 -1.79 -43.85 -11.10
CA ASN A 3 -2.26 -42.83 -12.06
C ASN A 3 -3.58 -42.14 -11.65
N LEU A 4 -4.39 -42.76 -10.79
CA LEU A 4 -5.65 -42.16 -10.30
C LEU A 4 -5.40 -41.13 -9.20
N ILE A 5 -4.36 -41.34 -8.39
CA ILE A 5 -3.91 -40.42 -7.32
C ILE A 5 -3.30 -39.14 -7.94
N ILE A 6 -2.58 -39.26 -9.06
CA ILE A 6 -2.02 -38.11 -9.78
C ILE A 6 -3.13 -37.23 -10.39
N LEU A 7 -4.20 -37.84 -10.90
CA LEU A 7 -5.35 -37.10 -11.45
C LEU A 7 -6.12 -36.33 -10.36
N PHE A 8 -6.27 -36.92 -9.16
CA PHE A 8 -6.89 -36.25 -8.02
C PHE A 8 -6.02 -35.10 -7.48
N ALA A 9 -4.71 -35.25 -7.44
CA ALA A 9 -3.79 -34.18 -7.00
C ALA A 9 -3.79 -32.95 -7.94
N LEU A 10 -4.04 -33.16 -9.23
CA LEU A 10 -4.14 -32.08 -10.22
C LEU A 10 -5.45 -31.28 -10.16
N LEU A 11 -6.52 -31.83 -9.58
CA LEU A 11 -7.85 -31.17 -9.48
C LEU A 11 -7.99 -30.27 -8.24
N ILE A 12 -7.23 -30.53 -7.18
CA ILE A 12 -7.25 -29.76 -5.93
C ILE A 12 -6.99 -28.24 -6.14
N PRO A 13 -5.99 -27.80 -6.93
CA PRO A 13 -5.74 -26.36 -7.12
C PRO A 13 -6.87 -25.63 -7.86
N PHE A 14 -7.61 -26.30 -8.76
CA PHE A 14 -8.71 -25.69 -9.50
C PHE A 14 -9.93 -25.38 -8.62
N ILE A 15 -10.19 -26.22 -7.61
CA ILE A 15 -11.33 -26.04 -6.70
C ILE A 15 -11.13 -24.80 -5.82
N SER A 16 -9.92 -24.61 -5.27
CA SER A 16 -9.62 -23.44 -4.42
C SER A 16 -9.69 -22.12 -5.19
N TYR A 17 -9.26 -22.09 -6.46
CA TYR A 17 -9.33 -20.89 -7.28
C TYR A 17 -10.79 -20.50 -7.61
N ALA A 18 -11.63 -21.48 -7.95
CA ALA A 18 -13.05 -21.26 -8.23
C ALA A 18 -13.83 -20.78 -6.99
N GLN A 19 -13.52 -21.32 -5.80
CA GLN A 19 -14.12 -20.90 -4.53
C GLN A 19 -13.84 -19.43 -4.21
N ASN A 20 -12.60 -18.97 -4.40
CA ASN A 20 -12.24 -17.57 -4.18
C ASN A 20 -12.94 -16.63 -5.16
N LYS A 21 -13.02 -17.00 -6.44
CA LYS A 21 -13.71 -16.18 -7.45
C LYS A 21 -15.20 -16.00 -7.11
N LYS A 22 -15.86 -17.06 -6.65
CA LYS A 22 -17.25 -17.02 -6.20
C LYS A 22 -17.42 -16.12 -4.97
N LEU A 23 -16.60 -16.32 -3.94
CA LEU A 23 -16.61 -15.50 -2.72
C LEU A 23 -16.40 -14.01 -3.03
N ASN A 24 -15.44 -13.69 -3.90
CA ASN A 24 -15.16 -12.33 -4.31
C ASN A 24 -16.36 -11.71 -5.03
N SER A 25 -16.98 -12.46 -5.96
CA SER A 25 -18.18 -12.00 -6.69
C SER A 25 -19.36 -11.72 -5.76
N GLU A 26 -19.62 -12.60 -4.79
CA GLU A 26 -20.70 -12.43 -3.81
C GLU A 26 -20.45 -11.22 -2.91
N THR A 27 -19.22 -11.08 -2.42
CA THR A 27 -18.80 -9.95 -1.57
C THR A 27 -18.91 -8.63 -2.33
N ARG A 28 -18.43 -8.57 -3.57
CA ARG A 28 -18.52 -7.37 -4.43
C ARG A 28 -19.97 -6.99 -4.70
N THR A 29 -20.82 -7.96 -5.03
CA THR A 29 -22.26 -7.72 -5.26
C THR A 29 -22.91 -7.11 -4.02
N LYS A 30 -22.56 -7.63 -2.84
CA LYS A 30 -23.09 -7.14 -1.56
C LYS A 30 -22.56 -5.74 -1.22
N GLN A 31 -21.28 -5.49 -1.41
CA GLN A 31 -20.67 -4.16 -1.26
C GLN A 31 -21.40 -3.14 -2.14
N LEU A 32 -21.55 -3.40 -3.44
CA LEU A 32 -22.19 -2.46 -4.38
C LEU A 32 -23.63 -2.12 -3.99
N LYS A 33 -24.36 -3.10 -3.43
CA LYS A 33 -25.71 -2.90 -2.92
C LYS A 33 -25.76 -2.01 -1.68
N LEU A 34 -24.77 -2.12 -0.79
CA LEU A 34 -24.76 -1.48 0.53
C LEU A 34 -23.99 -0.16 0.60
N GLN A 35 -23.00 0.07 -0.26
CA GLN A 35 -22.02 1.18 -0.13
C GLN A 35 -22.62 2.59 -0.08
N ASN A 36 -23.88 2.76 -0.52
CA ASN A 36 -24.60 4.04 -0.50
C ASN A 36 -25.89 3.99 0.36
N GLN A 37 -26.08 2.92 1.14
CA GLN A 37 -27.24 2.77 2.02
C GLN A 37 -26.94 3.39 3.38
N GLU A 38 -27.80 4.28 3.85
CA GLU A 38 -27.55 5.04 5.09
C GLU A 38 -27.34 4.13 6.31
N ASN A 39 -28.10 3.04 6.40
CA ASN A 39 -28.01 2.05 7.47
C ASN A 39 -26.77 1.15 7.42
N ALA A 40 -25.95 1.25 6.37
CA ALA A 40 -24.71 0.49 6.19
C ALA A 40 -23.46 1.39 6.28
N LEU A 41 -23.62 2.64 6.73
CA LEU A 41 -22.57 3.66 6.77
C LEU A 41 -22.39 4.22 8.20
N ASP A 42 -21.13 4.40 8.60
CA ASP A 42 -20.74 4.98 9.88
C ASP A 42 -20.60 6.52 9.76
N PHE A 43 -21.74 7.21 9.84
CA PHE A 43 -21.79 8.66 9.84
C PHE A 43 -21.24 9.30 11.12
N LYS A 44 -21.25 8.56 12.24
CA LYS A 44 -20.68 9.06 13.50
C LYS A 44 -19.17 9.23 13.37
N ARG A 45 -18.49 8.26 12.76
CA ARG A 45 -17.07 8.37 12.44
C ARG A 45 -16.80 9.48 11.43
N LEU A 46 -17.64 9.64 10.42
CA LEU A 46 -17.51 10.75 9.46
C LEU A 46 -17.56 12.12 10.16
N GLN A 47 -18.57 12.36 11.00
CA GLN A 47 -18.71 13.62 11.73
C GLN A 47 -17.49 13.91 12.62
N LYS A 48 -16.97 12.88 13.29
CA LYS A 48 -15.74 12.99 14.07
C LYS A 48 -14.55 13.42 13.19
N GLU A 49 -14.32 12.73 12.07
CA GLU A 49 -13.20 13.03 11.17
C GLU A 49 -13.31 14.43 10.55
N LEU A 50 -14.51 14.91 10.22
CA LEU A 50 -14.75 16.27 9.71
C LEU A 50 -14.47 17.35 10.76
N SER A 51 -14.60 17.04 12.05
CA SER A 51 -14.30 17.97 13.14
C SER A 51 -12.79 18.12 13.43
N GLU A 52 -11.96 17.17 12.97
CA GLU A 52 -10.52 17.14 13.22
C GLU A 52 -9.75 17.94 12.15
N LYS A 53 -9.22 19.12 12.54
CA LYS A 53 -8.48 20.01 11.61
C LYS A 53 -7.21 19.38 11.00
N ASP A 54 -6.56 18.46 11.71
CA ASP A 54 -5.31 17.78 11.27
C ASP A 54 -5.54 16.68 10.23
N SER A 55 -6.80 16.32 9.97
CA SER A 55 -7.19 15.29 9.00
C SER A 55 -7.04 15.76 7.55
N ILE A 56 -6.91 17.07 7.30
CA ILE A 56 -7.16 17.64 5.96
C ILE A 56 -6.02 17.38 4.97
N ASN A 57 -4.75 17.32 5.40
CA ASN A 57 -3.62 17.23 4.47
C ASN A 57 -2.58 16.16 4.86
N LYS A 58 -2.80 14.96 4.33
CA LYS A 58 -1.95 13.78 4.51
C LYS A 58 -1.58 13.12 3.18
N GLY A 59 -1.87 13.76 2.04
CA GLY A 59 -1.68 13.20 0.71
C GLY A 59 -2.41 14.01 -0.37
N PRO A 60 -2.43 13.52 -1.62
CA PRO A 60 -3.09 14.19 -2.75
C PRO A 60 -4.62 14.30 -2.63
N PHE A 61 -5.27 13.46 -1.81
CA PHE A 61 -6.73 13.45 -1.66
C PHE A 61 -7.16 13.84 -0.25
N THR A 62 -8.22 14.62 -0.15
CA THR A 62 -8.84 15.00 1.13
C THR A 62 -9.31 13.75 1.87
N TYR A 63 -8.82 13.57 3.09
CA TYR A 63 -9.24 12.47 3.95
C TYR A 63 -10.57 12.79 4.65
N GLY A 64 -11.34 11.77 5.01
CA GLY A 64 -12.49 11.95 5.90
C GLY A 64 -13.73 12.55 5.27
N ILE A 65 -13.84 12.56 3.94
CA ILE A 65 -14.99 13.17 3.24
C ILE A 65 -16.13 12.19 2.94
N PHE A 66 -15.86 10.89 2.90
CA PHE A 66 -16.87 9.84 2.70
C PHE A 66 -17.05 9.04 3.99
N PRO A 67 -18.25 8.59 4.36
CA PRO A 67 -18.41 7.70 5.52
C PRO A 67 -17.68 6.36 5.30
N TYR A 68 -17.38 5.66 6.40
CA TYR A 68 -16.93 4.27 6.31
C TYR A 68 -18.14 3.36 6.16
N PRO A 69 -18.04 2.25 5.41
CA PRO A 69 -19.05 1.22 5.49
C PRO A 69 -18.96 0.54 6.84
N ASP A 70 -20.10 0.12 7.39
CA ASP A 70 -20.12 -0.92 8.41
C ASP A 70 -19.56 -2.20 7.77
N TYR A 71 -18.32 -2.55 8.11
CA TYR A 71 -17.63 -3.68 7.50
C TYR A 71 -18.37 -5.01 7.72
N ASP A 72 -19.04 -5.17 8.87
CA ASP A 72 -19.79 -6.39 9.17
C ASP A 72 -21.08 -6.50 8.35
N SER A 73 -21.63 -5.36 7.91
CA SER A 73 -22.73 -5.34 6.94
C SER A 73 -22.32 -5.96 5.61
N ILE A 74 -21.06 -5.83 5.20
CA ILE A 74 -20.51 -6.40 3.96
C ILE A 74 -20.06 -7.84 4.21
N SER A 75 -19.17 -8.06 5.17
CA SER A 75 -18.65 -9.40 5.48
C SER A 75 -18.30 -9.53 6.96
N LYS A 76 -19.13 -10.31 7.67
CA LYS A 76 -19.15 -10.41 9.12
C LYS A 76 -17.81 -10.86 9.71
N LYS A 77 -17.25 -10.06 10.62
CA LYS A 77 -16.02 -10.31 11.37
C LYS A 77 -14.81 -10.60 10.48
N THR A 78 -14.76 -9.99 9.30
CA THR A 78 -13.65 -10.23 8.35
C THR A 78 -12.62 -9.13 8.31
N PHE A 79 -12.96 -7.89 8.67
CA PHE A 79 -11.97 -6.83 8.75
C PHE A 79 -10.96 -7.13 9.87
N SER A 80 -9.70 -7.32 9.49
CA SER A 80 -8.61 -7.67 10.41
C SER A 80 -7.56 -6.57 10.58
N GLY A 81 -7.79 -5.38 10.01
CA GLY A 81 -6.89 -4.23 10.10
C GLY A 81 -6.04 -4.01 8.85
N ILE A 82 -5.61 -2.76 8.70
CA ILE A 82 -4.76 -2.24 7.64
C ILE A 82 -3.72 -1.33 8.29
N GLY A 83 -2.53 -1.20 7.70
CA GLY A 83 -1.40 -0.59 8.38
C GLY A 83 -0.51 0.26 7.48
N THR A 84 0.19 1.18 8.13
CA THR A 84 1.32 1.92 7.57
C THR A 84 2.57 1.60 8.39
N THR A 85 3.68 1.32 7.72
CA THR A 85 5.00 1.22 8.35
C THR A 85 6.02 2.01 7.54
N GLY A 86 7.15 2.40 8.11
CA GLY A 86 8.12 3.25 7.42
C GLY A 86 9.28 3.72 8.28
N ASN A 87 10.21 4.44 7.64
CA ASN A 87 11.27 5.17 8.32
C ASN A 87 11.23 6.65 7.90
N PHE A 88 10.76 7.48 8.85
CA PHE A 88 10.60 8.92 8.68
C PHE A 88 11.87 9.72 9.05
N TYR A 89 12.81 9.10 9.77
CA TYR A 89 14.06 9.71 10.23
C TYR A 89 15.19 9.60 9.20
N GLY A 90 14.99 8.76 8.18
CA GLY A 90 15.90 8.59 7.07
C GLY A 90 17.04 7.61 7.35
N ILE A 91 17.35 6.81 6.34
CA ILE A 91 18.52 5.94 6.27
C ILE A 91 19.63 6.75 5.59
N ASN A 92 20.84 6.76 6.17
CA ASN A 92 21.99 7.40 5.54
C ASN A 92 22.57 6.47 4.46
N LEU A 93 22.69 6.96 3.24
CA LEU A 93 23.32 6.27 2.12
C LEU A 93 24.34 7.22 1.47
N ASN A 94 25.62 7.06 1.80
CA ASN A 94 26.70 7.92 1.30
C ASN A 94 26.44 9.43 1.48
N GLY A 95 25.92 9.84 2.63
CA GLY A 95 25.60 11.25 2.92
C GLY A 95 24.25 11.72 2.37
N LYS A 96 23.54 10.88 1.62
CA LYS A 96 22.16 11.10 1.19
C LYS A 96 21.17 10.51 2.20
N LYS A 97 19.96 11.06 2.28
CA LYS A 97 18.90 10.57 3.17
C LYS A 97 17.80 9.87 2.38
N ILE A 98 17.52 8.63 2.74
CA ILE A 98 16.48 7.81 2.12
C ILE A 98 15.37 7.56 3.14
N VAL A 99 14.14 7.95 2.83
CA VAL A 99 12.95 7.65 3.63
C VAL A 99 12.07 6.65 2.90
N TYR A 100 11.22 5.94 3.63
CA TYR A 100 10.25 5.04 3.00
C TYR A 100 8.99 4.89 3.83
N THR A 101 7.87 4.57 3.16
CA THR A 101 6.67 4.03 3.81
C THR A 101 6.07 2.91 2.98
N SER A 102 5.33 2.06 3.67
CA SER A 102 4.68 0.89 3.10
C SER A 102 3.26 0.76 3.63
N PHE A 103 2.40 0.17 2.81
CA PHE A 103 1.01 -0.12 3.11
C PHE A 103 0.80 -1.62 3.24
N SER A 104 0.13 -2.01 4.32
CA SER A 104 -0.16 -3.41 4.63
C SER A 104 -1.64 -3.70 4.83
N GLU A 105 -2.01 -4.93 4.53
CA GLU A 105 -3.28 -5.54 4.90
C GLU A 105 -3.03 -6.77 5.80
N ASN A 106 -3.82 -6.92 6.85
CA ASN A 106 -3.78 -8.12 7.67
C ASN A 106 -4.54 -9.26 7.00
N LYS A 107 -4.14 -10.50 7.30
CA LYS A 107 -4.82 -11.70 6.79
C LYS A 107 -6.24 -11.79 7.34
N ASN A 108 -7.18 -12.20 6.51
CA ASN A 108 -8.54 -12.54 6.86
C ASN A 108 -9.12 -13.56 5.86
N SER A 109 -10.40 -13.90 6.01
CA SER A 109 -11.08 -14.87 5.15
C SER A 109 -11.31 -14.40 3.72
N LEU A 110 -11.31 -13.09 3.44
CA LEU A 110 -11.51 -12.52 2.10
C LEU A 110 -10.20 -12.44 1.31
N ASN A 111 -9.04 -12.32 1.97
CA ASN A 111 -7.75 -12.13 1.31
C ASN A 111 -6.74 -13.29 1.53
N ASN A 112 -7.15 -14.41 2.13
CA ASN A 112 -6.30 -15.59 2.37
C ASN A 112 -5.60 -16.15 1.11
N TYR A 113 -6.18 -15.88 -0.05
CA TYR A 113 -5.66 -16.32 -1.33
C TYR A 113 -4.40 -15.53 -1.74
N ARG A 114 -4.21 -14.30 -1.25
CA ARG A 114 -3.04 -13.44 -1.49
C ARG A 114 -2.18 -13.19 -0.24
N VAL A 115 -2.76 -13.13 0.95
CA VAL A 115 -2.04 -12.93 2.22
C VAL A 115 -1.72 -14.28 2.86
N LYS A 116 -0.46 -14.69 2.78
CA LYS A 116 0.00 -16.00 3.28
C LYS A 116 0.35 -15.98 4.77
N GLU A 117 1.03 -14.92 5.20
CA GLU A 117 1.47 -14.68 6.58
C GLU A 117 0.46 -13.85 7.37
N ASN A 118 0.83 -13.29 8.53
CA ASN A 118 -0.09 -12.49 9.35
C ASN A 118 -0.57 -11.21 8.65
N ASN A 119 0.30 -10.63 7.82
CA ASN A 119 0.00 -9.48 6.99
C ASN A 119 0.82 -9.55 5.70
N ARG A 120 0.50 -8.65 4.77
CA ARG A 120 1.22 -8.47 3.53
C ARG A 120 1.38 -7.00 3.25
N ILE A 121 2.58 -6.59 2.84
CA ILE A 121 2.87 -5.28 2.28
C ILE A 121 2.59 -5.34 0.78
N PHE A 122 1.57 -4.61 0.33
CA PHE A 122 1.20 -4.55 -1.09
C PHE A 122 1.87 -3.38 -1.83
N PHE A 123 2.38 -2.38 -1.10
CA PHE A 123 3.07 -1.23 -1.69
C PHE A 123 4.13 -0.68 -0.74
N THR A 124 5.29 -0.33 -1.29
CA THR A 124 6.37 0.41 -0.63
C THR A 124 6.89 1.49 -1.57
N ILE A 125 7.02 2.71 -1.07
CA ILE A 125 7.73 3.79 -1.75
C ILE A 125 9.00 4.14 -0.96
N VAL A 126 10.14 4.19 -1.64
CA VAL A 126 11.46 4.54 -1.09
C VAL A 126 11.96 5.78 -1.83
N VAL A 127 12.23 6.85 -1.11
CA VAL A 127 12.47 8.18 -1.69
C VAL A 127 13.75 8.78 -1.14
N LEU A 128 14.59 9.29 -2.03
CA LEU A 128 15.67 10.20 -1.67
C LEU A 128 15.10 11.57 -1.31
N THR A 129 15.50 12.10 -0.16
CA THR A 129 15.13 13.45 0.28
C THR A 129 16.33 14.19 0.86
N ASP A 130 16.29 15.51 0.76
CA ASP A 130 17.19 16.46 1.42
C ASP A 130 16.50 17.22 2.56
N PHE A 131 15.26 16.83 2.91
CA PHE A 131 14.44 17.47 3.94
C PHE A 131 13.81 16.44 4.88
N ILE A 132 14.21 16.49 6.17
CA ILE A 132 13.60 15.73 7.25
C ILE A 132 13.23 16.71 8.36
N ASP A 133 11.94 16.71 8.71
CA ASP A 133 11.38 17.48 9.82
C ASP A 133 11.14 16.54 11.00
N GLU A 134 12.13 16.42 11.87
CA GLU A 134 12.08 15.57 13.07
C GLU A 134 11.18 16.14 14.17
N LYS A 135 10.79 17.43 14.09
CA LYS A 135 10.01 18.10 15.13
C LYS A 135 8.51 17.99 14.89
N ASN A 136 8.05 18.32 13.69
CA ASN A 136 6.62 18.37 13.38
C ASN A 136 6.18 17.29 12.38
N PHE A 137 7.09 16.42 11.94
CA PHE A 137 6.82 15.32 11.01
C PHE A 137 6.09 15.80 9.73
N LYS A 138 6.39 17.02 9.25
CA LYS A 138 5.78 17.58 8.04
C LYS A 138 6.46 17.13 6.76
N SER A 139 7.66 16.56 6.85
CA SER A 139 8.45 16.06 5.72
C SER A 139 7.80 14.85 5.04
N MET A 140 7.02 14.07 5.77
CA MET A 140 6.42 12.85 5.24
C MET A 140 5.16 12.49 6.01
N LYS A 141 4.10 12.18 5.28
CA LYS A 141 2.85 11.67 5.85
C LYS A 141 2.33 10.53 5.00
N SER A 142 1.71 9.56 5.64
CA SER A 142 1.00 8.49 4.97
C SER A 142 -0.21 8.06 5.78
N GLN A 143 -1.20 7.50 5.09
CA GLN A 143 -2.43 7.01 5.68
C GLN A 143 -3.03 5.93 4.79
N ILE A 144 -3.85 5.08 5.38
CA ILE A 144 -4.49 3.96 4.71
C ILE A 144 -5.92 3.79 5.22
N VAL A 145 -6.85 3.50 4.32
CA VAL A 145 -8.28 3.37 4.60
C VAL A 145 -8.93 2.30 3.73
N SER A 146 -10.11 1.87 4.14
CA SER A 146 -10.97 0.98 3.37
C SER A 146 -12.41 1.53 3.37
N ARG A 147 -12.62 2.68 2.72
CA ARG A 147 -13.97 3.29 2.62
C ARG A 147 -14.88 2.59 1.61
N ASN A 148 -14.32 1.68 0.83
CA ASN A 148 -15.00 0.79 -0.10
C ASN A 148 -14.61 -0.67 0.21
N PHE A 149 -14.66 -1.05 1.51
CA PHE A 149 -14.28 -2.38 1.98
C PHE A 149 -14.89 -3.49 1.10
N PRO A 150 -14.10 -4.50 0.69
CA PRO A 150 -12.76 -4.83 1.18
C PRO A 150 -11.59 -4.25 0.36
N ASP A 151 -11.85 -3.31 -0.54
CA ASP A 151 -10.78 -2.59 -1.22
C ASP A 151 -10.05 -1.67 -0.23
N VAL A 152 -8.74 -1.55 -0.40
CA VAL A 152 -7.88 -0.75 0.47
C VAL A 152 -7.15 0.27 -0.38
N ILE A 153 -7.16 1.53 0.05
CA ILE A 153 -6.39 2.61 -0.55
C ILE A 153 -5.55 3.30 0.51
N GLY A 154 -4.27 3.43 0.20
CA GLY A 154 -3.35 4.27 0.93
C GLY A 154 -2.95 5.47 0.10
N GLN A 155 -2.55 6.54 0.78
CA GLN A 155 -2.00 7.73 0.17
C GLN A 155 -1.03 8.42 1.10
N GLY A 156 -0.21 9.30 0.54
CA GLY A 156 0.77 10.03 1.30
C GLY A 156 1.49 11.05 0.47
N TYR A 157 2.44 11.71 1.12
CA TYR A 157 3.45 12.50 0.44
C TYR A 157 4.80 12.38 1.14
N ILE A 158 5.87 12.57 0.38
CA ILE A 158 7.23 12.78 0.87
C ILE A 158 7.74 14.09 0.27
N LYS A 159 8.27 14.98 1.11
CA LYS A 159 8.81 16.28 0.69
C LYS A 159 10.32 16.21 0.54
N THR A 160 10.83 16.95 -0.43
CA THR A 160 12.20 17.48 -0.45
C THR A 160 12.13 18.95 -0.04
N LYS A 161 13.25 19.69 -0.07
CA LYS A 161 13.23 21.14 0.14
C LYS A 161 12.38 21.87 -0.91
N GLU A 162 12.46 21.43 -2.16
CA GLU A 162 11.88 22.13 -3.32
C GLU A 162 10.65 21.43 -3.93
N ASN A 163 10.41 20.16 -3.61
CA ASN A 163 9.38 19.35 -4.26
C ASN A 163 8.55 18.51 -3.28
N LYS A 164 7.41 18.03 -3.76
CA LYS A 164 6.54 17.09 -3.06
C LYS A 164 6.22 15.90 -3.97
N ILE A 165 6.55 14.71 -3.46
CA ILE A 165 6.25 13.43 -4.08
C ILE A 165 4.92 12.97 -3.50
N ASP A 166 3.83 13.17 -4.24
CA ASP A 166 2.50 12.71 -3.85
C ASP A 166 2.28 11.30 -4.38
N PHE A 167 1.72 10.43 -3.54
CA PHE A 167 1.45 9.05 -3.93
C PHE A 167 0.12 8.54 -3.39
N SER A 168 -0.43 7.58 -4.12
CA SER A 168 -1.51 6.72 -3.65
C SER A 168 -1.30 5.31 -4.21
N ALA A 169 -1.67 4.31 -3.44
CA ALA A 169 -1.66 2.93 -3.89
C ALA A 169 -2.89 2.20 -3.35
N PHE A 170 -3.41 1.27 -4.12
CA PHE A 170 -4.62 0.54 -3.77
C PHE A 170 -4.52 -0.91 -4.18
N VAL A 171 -5.23 -1.74 -3.42
CA VAL A 171 -5.46 -3.16 -3.69
C VAL A 171 -6.95 -3.43 -3.65
N THR A 172 -7.46 -4.13 -4.65
CA THR A 172 -8.87 -4.53 -4.70
C THR A 172 -9.09 -5.91 -4.10
N LEU A 173 -10.35 -6.24 -3.83
CA LEU A 173 -10.76 -7.60 -3.49
C LEU A 173 -10.31 -8.64 -4.53
N GLU A 174 -10.20 -8.24 -5.79
CA GLU A 174 -9.87 -9.10 -6.92
C GLU A 174 -8.36 -9.27 -7.14
N ASN A 175 -7.53 -8.67 -6.28
CA ASN A 175 -6.06 -8.65 -6.37
C ASN A 175 -5.49 -7.71 -7.45
N ASP A 176 -6.26 -6.71 -7.86
CA ASP A 176 -5.73 -5.65 -8.72
C ASP A 176 -5.00 -4.62 -7.87
N GLU A 177 -3.74 -4.35 -8.22
CA GLU A 177 -2.84 -3.55 -7.39
C GLU A 177 -2.12 -2.50 -8.21
N PHE A 178 -2.32 -1.24 -7.82
CA PHE A 178 -1.75 -0.11 -8.53
C PHE A 178 -1.23 0.93 -7.57
N ALA A 179 -0.24 1.69 -8.03
CA ALA A 179 0.16 2.94 -7.41
C ALA A 179 0.18 4.06 -8.44
N ILE A 180 -0.12 5.27 -7.97
CA ILE A 180 0.03 6.51 -8.71
C ILE A 180 1.03 7.35 -7.90
N ILE A 181 2.12 7.77 -8.53
CA ILE A 181 3.12 8.66 -7.93
C ILE A 181 3.28 9.84 -8.87
N ASN A 182 2.92 11.05 -8.42
CA ASN A 182 2.90 12.27 -9.24
C ASN A 182 2.33 12.03 -10.65
N MET A 183 1.12 11.45 -10.72
CA MET A 183 0.39 11.13 -11.96
C MET A 183 1.01 10.04 -12.85
N LYS A 184 2.13 9.40 -12.46
CA LYS A 184 2.64 8.20 -13.13
C LYS A 184 2.01 6.95 -12.52
N LEU A 185 1.37 6.13 -13.35
CA LEU A 185 0.74 4.87 -12.97
C LEU A 185 1.77 3.73 -12.94
N TYR A 186 1.71 2.91 -11.89
CA TYR A 186 2.50 1.70 -11.70
C TYR A 186 1.56 0.54 -11.44
N ASN A 187 1.70 -0.54 -12.21
CA ASN A 187 1.02 -1.79 -11.92
C ASN A 187 1.90 -2.61 -10.98
N LEU A 188 1.46 -2.82 -9.74
CA LEU A 188 2.27 -3.39 -8.66
C LEU A 188 2.52 -4.89 -8.83
N LYS A 189 1.81 -5.55 -9.75
CA LYS A 189 2.12 -6.91 -10.20
C LYS A 189 3.56 -7.06 -10.70
N TYR A 190 4.12 -6.00 -11.29
CA TYR A 190 5.49 -5.99 -11.82
C TYR A 190 6.53 -5.42 -10.84
N GLY A 191 6.09 -5.09 -9.62
CA GLY A 191 6.96 -4.64 -8.55
C GLY A 191 6.22 -3.81 -7.53
N ASN A 192 6.25 -4.24 -6.27
CA ASN A 192 5.58 -3.59 -5.16
C ASN A 192 6.48 -2.60 -4.40
N ILE A 193 7.76 -2.49 -4.77
CA ILE A 193 8.69 -1.48 -4.25
C ILE A 193 9.00 -0.47 -5.36
N ILE A 194 8.64 0.80 -5.14
CA ILE A 194 8.98 1.90 -6.06
C ILE A 194 10.04 2.79 -5.44
N LEU A 195 11.17 2.90 -6.11
CA LEU A 195 12.26 3.81 -5.77
C LEU A 195 12.08 5.12 -6.51
N ILE A 196 12.19 6.26 -5.83
CA ILE A 196 12.10 7.60 -6.43
C ILE A 196 13.34 8.40 -6.07
N ALA A 197 14.08 8.85 -7.10
CA ALA A 197 15.21 9.76 -6.96
C ALA A 197 14.85 11.12 -7.58
N PRO A 198 14.54 12.14 -6.76
CA PRO A 198 14.41 13.51 -7.23
C PRO A 198 15.75 14.02 -7.79
N GLN A 199 15.69 14.70 -8.93
CA GLN A 199 16.85 15.25 -9.61
C GLN A 199 16.96 16.76 -9.36
N LYS A 200 18.17 17.32 -9.49
CA LYS A 200 18.45 18.75 -9.31
C LYS A 200 17.66 19.64 -10.26
N GLU A 201 17.33 19.16 -11.46
CA GLU A 201 16.49 19.89 -12.43
C GLU A 201 14.98 19.83 -12.12
N GLY A 202 14.59 19.24 -10.98
CA GLY A 202 13.21 19.17 -10.51
C GLY A 202 12.41 17.98 -11.03
N SER A 203 12.99 17.16 -11.92
CA SER A 203 12.34 15.96 -12.43
C SER A 203 12.49 14.77 -11.46
N LEU A 204 11.70 13.71 -11.66
CA LEU A 204 11.80 12.46 -10.90
C LEU A 204 12.34 11.33 -11.79
N ARG A 205 13.22 10.49 -11.24
CA ARG A 205 13.55 9.18 -11.81
C ARG A 205 12.98 8.10 -10.91
N SER A 206 12.59 6.97 -11.50
CA SER A 206 11.94 5.89 -10.78
C SER A 206 12.47 4.52 -11.19
N ILE A 207 12.61 3.60 -10.24
CA ILE A 207 12.80 2.16 -10.49
C ILE A 207 11.66 1.41 -9.79
N GLN A 208 11.04 0.46 -10.50
CA GLN A 208 10.06 -0.47 -9.93
C GLN A 208 10.72 -1.83 -9.74
N ILE A 209 10.63 -2.38 -8.52
CA ILE A 209 11.26 -3.65 -8.15
C ILE A 209 10.20 -4.57 -7.57
N LEU A 210 10.26 -5.82 -8.00
CA LEU A 210 9.57 -6.92 -7.37
C LEU A 210 10.47 -7.49 -6.26
N ALA A 211 9.95 -7.58 -5.04
CA ALA A 211 10.66 -8.20 -3.95
C ALA A 211 10.86 -9.71 -4.21
N ASP A 212 12.02 -10.23 -3.83
CA ASP A 212 12.34 -11.66 -3.94
C ASP A 212 11.54 -12.53 -2.95
N GLU A 213 10.97 -11.90 -1.91
CA GLU A 213 10.21 -12.55 -0.85
C GLU A 213 8.89 -11.81 -0.56
N ASN A 214 7.99 -12.49 0.14
CA ASN A 214 6.77 -11.86 0.62
C ASN A 214 7.13 -10.77 1.62
N LEU A 215 6.76 -9.53 1.33
CA LEU A 215 6.99 -8.43 2.23
C LEU A 215 5.91 -8.40 3.32
N THR A 216 6.34 -8.29 4.57
CA THR A 216 5.51 -8.13 5.76
C THR A 216 5.97 -6.95 6.58
N THR A 217 5.17 -6.52 7.55
CA THR A 217 5.58 -5.47 8.49
C THR A 217 6.83 -5.83 9.30
N GLU A 218 7.13 -7.13 9.44
CA GLU A 218 8.28 -7.62 10.21
C GLU A 218 9.58 -7.58 9.40
N ASN A 219 9.54 -7.89 8.10
CA ASN A 219 10.75 -7.99 7.27
C ASN A 219 11.03 -6.75 6.40
N ILE A 220 10.09 -5.82 6.23
CA ILE A 220 10.22 -4.73 5.27
C ILE A 220 11.44 -3.84 5.51
N LYS A 221 11.77 -3.56 6.78
CA LYS A 221 12.95 -2.75 7.14
C LYS A 221 14.23 -3.39 6.61
N MET A 222 14.41 -4.68 6.89
CA MET A 222 15.59 -5.45 6.47
C MET A 222 15.66 -5.55 4.94
N ASN A 223 14.52 -5.72 4.27
CA ASN A 223 14.45 -5.75 2.81
C ASN A 223 14.89 -4.43 2.16
N VAL A 224 14.40 -3.29 2.67
CA VAL A 224 14.83 -1.98 2.18
C VAL A 224 16.34 -1.78 2.42
N GLU A 225 16.84 -2.13 3.60
CA GLU A 225 18.28 -2.02 3.90
C GLU A 225 19.14 -2.93 3.00
N LYS A 226 18.70 -4.16 2.71
CA LYS A 226 19.36 -5.06 1.75
C LYS A 226 19.36 -4.45 0.35
N LEU A 227 18.23 -3.88 -0.08
CA LEU A 227 18.09 -3.27 -1.39
C LEU A 227 19.04 -2.08 -1.58
N LEU A 228 19.18 -1.23 -0.57
CA LEU A 228 20.09 -0.08 -0.60
C LEU A 228 21.58 -0.46 -0.63
N LYS A 229 21.93 -1.72 -0.35
CA LYS A 229 23.31 -2.24 -0.51
C LYS A 229 23.62 -2.69 -1.94
N ASN A 230 22.61 -2.89 -2.78
CA ASN A 230 22.81 -3.23 -4.18
C ASN A 230 23.49 -2.04 -4.90
N GLN A 231 24.58 -2.32 -5.64
CA GLN A 231 25.38 -1.25 -6.25
C GLN A 231 24.61 -0.41 -7.27
N GLN A 232 23.73 -1.02 -8.07
CA GLN A 232 22.91 -0.28 -9.05
C GLN A 232 21.93 0.66 -8.34
N ILE A 233 21.30 0.19 -7.27
CA ILE A 233 20.36 0.99 -6.46
C ILE A 233 21.09 2.10 -5.72
N LYS A 234 22.28 1.80 -5.19
CA LYS A 234 23.14 2.79 -4.57
C LYS A 234 23.50 3.90 -5.56
N SER A 235 24.00 3.55 -6.75
CA SER A 235 24.28 4.51 -7.83
C SER A 235 23.05 5.31 -8.27
N PHE A 236 21.87 4.69 -8.31
CA PHE A 236 20.62 5.38 -8.62
C PHE A 236 20.32 6.52 -7.64
N PHE A 237 20.58 6.33 -6.34
CA PHE A 237 20.32 7.33 -5.31
C PHE A 237 21.49 8.28 -5.02
N THR A 238 22.70 7.99 -5.52
CA THR A 238 23.90 8.77 -5.16
C THR A 238 24.66 9.34 -6.36
N ASN A 239 24.10 9.30 -7.57
CA ASN A 239 24.73 9.93 -8.73
C ASN A 239 24.74 11.47 -8.62
N GLU A 240 25.51 12.13 -9.47
CA GLU A 240 25.72 13.58 -9.40
C GLU A 240 24.48 14.43 -9.73
N ASN A 241 23.47 13.86 -10.40
CA ASN A 241 22.27 14.57 -10.83
C ASN A 241 21.19 14.61 -9.74
N VAL A 242 21.28 13.74 -8.74
CA VAL A 242 20.32 13.73 -7.63
C VAL A 242 20.55 14.88 -6.65
N ILE A 243 19.48 15.29 -5.96
CA ILE A 243 19.56 16.24 -4.84
C ILE A 243 20.48 15.73 -3.72
#